data_AF-A0A137P787-F1
#
_entry.id   AF-A0A137P787-F1
#
_cell.length_a   1.000
_cell.length_b   1.000
_cell.length_c   1.000
_cell.angle_alpha   90.00
_cell.angle_beta   90.00
_cell.angle_gamma   90.00
#
_symmetry.space_group_name_H-M   'P 1'
#
loop_
_entity.id
_entity.type
_entity.pdbx_description
1 polymer ?
#
loop_
_entity_poly.entity_id
_entity_poly.type
_entity_poly.pdbx_seq_one_letter_code
_entity_poly.pdbx_strand_id
1 'polypeptide(L)'
;MRQRIINNNSGESGSSSEVNKPLLEVPKQKLQSIKRQLLAKFEETPIWARSEYILDGYRQTTNSYIECFKSLFYIHNETGNVYSHGIGAIIFVVLAVSTFYLMSHHSTQTKWNINWQDYMVLYSYIFCAICCLVLSTCFHLFLCHKDDKPFWNACDLSGIVMLICASFYPIINYIFFCDQFYKLLYIVSITVLGVAIMVQCTSTYFSQEKFRSLRTFSFMFLAFTGLVPISHYFIKVGIIRAIEYAPMKYIGYMALFYIAGALIYLYRLPERFFPGKFDYWFHSHQIFHVFVVIAALFHFNGVLESFHIHHSSFQGYDGKNVEETGSTSTSSSFTSKLKDALHELEPTENSPLAPIANTYKKLVCTFRELPAWAQDNIYIHTGYRIPTNSYYECLKSLFYFHNESGNVYSHLVGAITFIVLAFTTSYYLAQHSEELGELVKTSDWVVIYTFIGGAIACLLCSSLFHLFCSHSEDVSKIWNRCDYFGIILLIIGSYIPATYYCFFCDEFWKGVYLGMIGILGAGTTVVCFVDKFRTPAYRKVRTSIFIFLGLSGLIPITHSLVRDVGAFIYAYRIPERWFPGKFDYLFHSHQIFHVFVLTAAIFHYVGVIKAFYFHNFSLGGCLLV
;
A
#
# COMPACT_ATOMS: atom_id res chain seq x y z
N MET A 1 74.98 22.14 -42.05
CA MET A 1 75.17 23.05 -43.21
C MET A 1 73.98 22.83 -44.14
N ARG A 2 73.10 23.75 -44.56
CA ARG A 2 72.93 25.22 -44.55
C ARG A 2 71.40 25.46 -44.46
N GLN A 3 70.86 26.28 -43.56
CA GLN A 3 70.58 27.73 -43.70
C GLN A 3 69.71 28.08 -44.93
N ARG A 4 68.45 28.57 -44.73
CA ARG A 4 68.02 30.02 -44.77
C ARG A 4 67.55 30.40 -46.20
N ILE A 5 66.56 31.27 -46.52
CA ILE A 5 65.64 32.19 -45.81
C ILE A 5 64.81 32.95 -46.89
N ILE A 6 63.63 33.50 -46.50
CA ILE A 6 62.95 34.74 -46.98
C ILE A 6 62.02 34.76 -48.22
N ASN A 7 60.74 35.02 -47.88
CA ASN A 7 59.74 36.04 -48.30
C ASN A 7 59.66 36.60 -49.73
N ASN A 8 58.43 36.70 -50.27
CA ASN A 8 57.57 37.91 -50.31
C ASN A 8 56.32 37.61 -51.18
N ASN A 9 55.10 37.62 -50.66
CA ASN A 9 54.18 38.76 -50.47
C ASN A 9 53.72 39.50 -51.75
N SER A 10 52.48 39.22 -52.16
CA SER A 10 51.40 40.15 -52.58
C SER A 10 50.20 39.26 -52.95
N GLY A 11 48.95 39.45 -52.55
CA GLY A 11 48.24 40.55 -51.93
C GLY A 11 46.80 40.43 -52.42
N GLU A 12 45.85 40.22 -51.49
CA GLU A 12 44.41 40.53 -51.58
C GLU A 12 43.52 39.81 -52.62
N SER A 13 42.24 39.49 -52.40
CA SER A 13 41.45 39.07 -51.24
C SER A 13 40.09 38.58 -51.79
N GLY A 14 39.57 37.46 -51.26
CA GLY A 14 38.14 37.14 -51.16
C GLY A 14 37.38 36.56 -52.38
N SER A 15 37.16 35.24 -52.40
CA SER A 15 35.91 34.63 -51.88
C SER A 15 35.72 33.16 -52.29
N SER A 16 35.31 32.37 -51.29
CA SER A 16 34.55 31.11 -51.37
C SER A 16 35.11 29.89 -52.13
N SER A 17 35.83 29.01 -51.41
CA SER A 17 35.60 27.54 -51.43
C SER A 17 36.48 26.81 -50.40
N GLU A 18 36.11 26.82 -49.12
CA GLU A 18 36.58 25.82 -48.15
C GLU A 18 35.43 24.88 -47.84
N VAL A 19 35.34 23.77 -48.58
CA VAL A 19 34.51 22.62 -48.18
C VAL A 19 35.30 21.34 -48.46
N ASN A 20 35.30 20.45 -47.46
CA ASN A 20 35.88 19.10 -47.39
C ASN A 20 37.27 18.95 -46.74
N LYS A 21 37.31 19.10 -45.42
CA LYS A 21 38.15 18.21 -44.60
C LYS A 21 37.40 16.87 -44.43
N PRO A 22 38.02 15.71 -44.69
CA PRO A 22 37.39 14.44 -44.41
C PRO A 22 37.25 14.25 -42.89
N LEU A 23 36.04 13.90 -42.45
CA LEU A 23 35.78 13.40 -41.10
C LEU A 23 36.73 12.22 -40.86
N LEU A 24 37.54 12.30 -39.80
CA LEU A 24 38.42 11.22 -39.35
C LEU A 24 37.58 9.95 -39.12
N GLU A 25 37.61 9.01 -40.06
CA GLU A 25 37.13 7.65 -39.83
C GLU A 25 38.05 6.98 -38.81
N VAL A 26 37.56 6.84 -37.57
CA VAL A 26 38.25 6.07 -36.53
C VAL A 26 38.31 4.60 -37.00
N PRO A 27 39.49 3.96 -37.08
CA PRO A 27 39.60 2.57 -37.52
C PRO A 27 38.72 1.64 -36.67
N LYS A 28 37.96 0.73 -37.30
CA LYS A 28 37.05 -0.22 -36.60
C LYS A 28 37.71 -0.96 -35.44
N GLN A 29 39.00 -1.30 -35.57
CA GLN A 29 39.80 -1.93 -34.50
C GLN A 29 40.01 -1.02 -33.29
N LYS A 30 40.24 0.28 -33.50
CA LYS A 30 40.37 1.30 -32.44
C LYS A 30 39.02 1.55 -31.76
N LEU A 31 37.91 1.49 -32.50
CA LEU A 31 36.56 1.56 -31.93
C LEU A 31 36.25 0.33 -31.07
N GLN A 32 36.62 -0.88 -31.52
CA GLN A 32 36.49 -2.10 -30.72
C GLN A 32 37.38 -2.11 -29.48
N SER A 33 38.59 -1.57 -29.56
CA SER A 33 39.47 -1.46 -28.38
C SER A 33 38.92 -0.48 -27.34
N ILE A 34 38.40 0.67 -27.78
CA ILE A 34 37.73 1.65 -26.89
C ILE A 34 36.46 1.03 -26.30
N LYS A 35 35.66 0.30 -27.09
CA LYS A 35 34.45 -0.38 -26.60
C LYS A 35 34.79 -1.41 -25.51
N ARG A 36 35.86 -2.20 -25.68
CA ARG A 36 36.36 -3.15 -24.66
C ARG A 36 36.94 -2.48 -23.41
N GLN A 37 37.39 -1.23 -23.50
CA GLN A 37 37.89 -0.47 -22.33
C GLN A 37 36.75 0.09 -21.47
N LEU A 38 35.57 0.34 -22.06
CA LEU A 38 34.43 0.96 -21.38
C LEU A 38 33.34 -0.04 -21.00
N LEU A 39 33.14 -1.07 -21.82
CA LEU A 39 32.06 -2.05 -21.69
C LEU A 39 32.59 -3.46 -21.45
N ALA A 40 31.84 -4.22 -20.67
CA ALA A 40 32.07 -5.63 -20.34
C ALA A 40 30.94 -6.50 -20.89
N LYS A 41 31.26 -7.76 -21.17
CA LYS A 41 30.27 -8.79 -21.50
C LYS A 41 29.63 -9.38 -20.24
N PHE A 42 28.53 -10.12 -20.41
CA PHE A 42 27.84 -10.81 -19.32
C PHE A 42 28.77 -11.68 -18.46
N GLU A 43 29.67 -12.45 -19.09
CA GLU A 43 30.59 -13.36 -18.38
C GLU A 43 31.64 -12.62 -17.54
N GLU A 44 32.02 -11.42 -17.96
CA GLU A 44 33.04 -10.56 -17.34
C GLU A 44 32.46 -9.68 -16.23
N THR A 45 31.14 -9.47 -16.25
CA THR A 45 30.41 -8.61 -15.29
C THR A 45 30.24 -9.33 -13.94
N PRO A 46 30.31 -8.67 -12.78
CA PRO A 46 30.04 -9.35 -11.50
C PRO A 46 28.62 -9.91 -11.41
N ILE A 47 28.45 -11.06 -10.76
CA ILE A 47 27.15 -11.77 -10.65
C ILE A 47 26.02 -10.86 -10.15
N TRP A 48 26.33 -9.96 -9.22
CA TRP A 48 25.35 -9.03 -8.66
C TRP A 48 24.86 -7.98 -9.67
N ALA A 49 25.58 -7.68 -10.75
CA ALA A 49 25.20 -6.70 -11.77
C ALA A 49 24.53 -7.33 -13.00
N ARG A 50 24.51 -8.67 -13.09
CA ARG A 50 24.02 -9.40 -14.28
C ARG A 50 22.49 -9.45 -14.36
N SER A 51 21.98 -9.35 -15.57
CA SER A 51 20.60 -9.68 -15.96
C SER A 51 20.61 -10.85 -16.95
N GLU A 52 19.86 -11.91 -16.67
CA GLU A 52 19.96 -13.23 -17.34
C GLU A 52 19.83 -13.19 -18.88
N TYR A 53 19.06 -12.25 -19.43
CA TYR A 53 18.79 -12.16 -20.87
C TYR A 53 19.55 -11.02 -21.58
N ILE A 54 20.34 -10.25 -20.83
CA ILE A 54 21.15 -9.13 -21.36
C ILE A 54 22.61 -9.60 -21.44
N LEU A 55 23.17 -9.66 -22.65
CA LEU A 55 24.43 -10.40 -22.90
C LEU A 55 25.66 -9.50 -23.12
N ASP A 56 25.49 -8.29 -23.64
CA ASP A 56 26.55 -7.29 -23.88
C ASP A 56 26.16 -5.91 -23.31
N GLY A 57 27.11 -4.97 -23.32
CA GLY A 57 26.85 -3.57 -23.03
C GLY A 57 26.85 -3.18 -21.55
N TYR A 58 27.31 -4.05 -20.66
CA TYR A 58 27.51 -3.70 -19.25
C TYR A 58 28.67 -2.72 -19.09
N ARG A 59 28.57 -1.80 -18.13
CA ARG A 59 29.70 -0.92 -17.78
C ARG A 59 30.73 -1.68 -16.95
N GLN A 60 32.00 -1.36 -17.15
CA GLN A 60 33.05 -1.86 -16.25
C GLN A 60 32.85 -1.34 -14.82
N THR A 61 33.21 -2.17 -13.85
CA THR A 61 33.16 -1.78 -12.43
C THR A 61 34.20 -0.71 -12.12
N THR A 62 33.80 0.31 -11.37
CA THR A 62 34.68 1.42 -10.96
C THR A 62 34.54 1.73 -9.48
N ASN A 63 35.59 2.31 -8.89
CA ASN A 63 35.56 2.87 -7.53
C ASN A 63 35.39 4.40 -7.54
N SER A 64 35.08 4.98 -8.71
CA SER A 64 35.01 6.43 -8.90
C SER A 64 33.64 6.84 -9.42
N TYR A 65 32.92 7.62 -8.61
CA TYR A 65 31.68 8.28 -9.01
C TYR A 65 31.84 9.16 -10.26
N ILE A 66 33.03 9.76 -10.47
CA ILE A 66 33.31 10.57 -11.66
C ILE A 66 33.25 9.71 -12.92
N GLU A 67 33.76 8.47 -12.87
CA GLU A 67 33.67 7.53 -13.99
C GLU A 67 32.22 7.07 -14.23
N CYS A 68 31.41 6.92 -13.17
CA CYS A 68 29.97 6.69 -13.32
C CYS A 68 29.30 7.87 -14.05
N PHE A 69 29.60 9.12 -13.69
CA PHE A 69 29.05 10.30 -14.39
C PHE A 69 29.48 10.40 -15.84
N LYS A 70 30.73 10.04 -16.18
CA LYS A 70 31.19 9.96 -17.57
C LYS A 70 30.35 8.99 -18.40
N SER A 71 29.71 7.99 -17.78
CA SER A 71 28.83 7.05 -18.48
C SER A 71 27.57 7.66 -19.08
N LEU A 72 27.17 8.86 -18.65
CA LEU A 72 26.10 9.61 -19.31
C LEU A 72 26.42 9.93 -20.78
N PHE A 73 27.69 9.98 -21.16
CA PHE A 73 28.11 10.41 -22.50
C PHE A 73 28.45 9.25 -23.44
N TYR A 74 28.18 8.00 -23.06
CA TYR A 74 28.32 6.84 -23.96
C TYR A 74 27.19 5.81 -23.74
N ILE A 75 26.96 4.97 -24.75
CA ILE A 75 25.85 4.02 -24.76
C ILE A 75 26.24 2.72 -24.04
N HIS A 76 25.40 2.30 -23.10
CA HIS A 76 25.49 1.08 -22.31
C HIS A 76 24.08 0.54 -22.01
N ASN A 77 23.99 -0.67 -21.45
CA ASN A 77 22.71 -1.33 -21.15
C ASN A 77 21.80 -0.52 -20.20
N GLU A 78 22.40 0.19 -19.25
CA GLU A 78 21.66 1.06 -18.32
C GLU A 78 21.28 2.45 -18.89
N THR A 79 21.69 2.81 -20.12
CA THR A 79 21.50 4.18 -20.66
C THR A 79 20.03 4.54 -20.69
N GLY A 80 19.17 3.66 -21.23
CA GLY A 80 17.74 3.94 -21.27
C GLY A 80 17.12 4.12 -19.89
N ASN A 81 17.50 3.29 -18.90
CA ASN A 81 16.99 3.37 -17.52
C ASN A 81 17.35 4.71 -16.86
N VAL A 82 18.60 5.17 -17.02
CA VAL A 82 19.06 6.46 -16.47
C VAL A 82 18.31 7.62 -17.11
N TYR A 83 18.20 7.64 -18.44
CA TYR A 83 17.58 8.77 -19.14
C TYR A 83 16.06 8.80 -18.99
N SER A 84 15.37 7.65 -18.95
CA SER A 84 13.90 7.63 -18.79
C SER A 84 13.44 8.31 -17.50
N HIS A 85 14.05 7.94 -16.37
CA HIS A 85 13.72 8.55 -15.09
C HIS A 85 14.35 9.93 -14.91
N GLY A 86 15.53 10.19 -15.45
CA GLY A 86 16.16 11.52 -15.42
C GLY A 86 15.33 12.58 -16.16
N ILE A 87 14.85 12.25 -17.36
CA ILE A 87 13.93 13.11 -18.13
C ILE A 87 12.58 13.23 -17.39
N GLY A 88 12.05 12.13 -16.85
CA GLY A 88 10.85 12.15 -16.02
C GLY A 88 10.96 13.13 -14.84
N ALA A 89 12.09 13.13 -14.12
CA ALA A 89 12.32 14.04 -13.01
C ALA A 89 12.29 15.52 -13.46
N ILE A 90 12.91 15.83 -14.60
CA ILE A 90 12.87 17.18 -15.19
C ILE A 90 11.44 17.59 -15.53
N ILE A 91 10.64 16.69 -16.13
CA ILE A 91 9.23 16.95 -16.42
C ILE A 91 8.48 17.31 -15.14
N PHE A 92 8.64 16.55 -14.05
CA PHE A 92 7.97 16.85 -12.78
C PHE A 92 8.45 18.15 -12.12
N VAL A 93 9.71 18.56 -12.30
CA VAL A 93 10.19 19.89 -11.88
C VAL A 93 9.48 21.00 -12.66
N VAL A 94 9.34 20.85 -13.98
CA VAL A 94 8.59 21.81 -14.82
C VAL A 94 7.12 21.85 -14.41
N LEU A 95 6.51 20.70 -14.10
CA LEU A 95 5.14 20.63 -13.59
C LEU A 95 5.01 21.30 -12.23
N ALA A 96 6.00 21.20 -11.33
CA ALA A 96 5.99 21.89 -10.04
C ALA A 96 5.89 23.43 -10.20
N VAL A 97 6.68 23.99 -11.13
CA VAL A 97 6.69 25.42 -11.44
C VAL A 97 5.38 25.83 -12.14
N SER A 98 4.93 25.02 -13.10
CA SER A 98 3.68 25.28 -13.84
C SER A 98 2.46 25.26 -12.92
N THR A 99 2.43 24.33 -11.97
CA THR A 99 1.38 24.21 -10.96
C THR A 99 1.34 25.42 -10.04
N PHE A 100 2.51 25.95 -9.65
CA PHE A 100 2.59 27.17 -8.85
C PHE A 100 1.91 28.34 -9.55
N TYR A 101 2.26 28.53 -10.82
CA TYR A 101 1.68 29.59 -11.64
C TYR A 101 0.17 29.41 -11.81
N LEU A 102 -0.29 28.18 -12.08
CA LEU A 102 -1.72 27.85 -12.20
C LEU A 102 -2.50 28.19 -10.93
N MET A 103 -2.02 27.75 -9.76
CA MET A 103 -2.70 28.00 -8.48
C MET A 103 -2.67 29.49 -8.12
N SER A 104 -1.54 30.18 -8.36
CA SER A 104 -1.42 31.63 -8.14
C SER A 104 -2.36 32.43 -9.05
N HIS A 105 -2.48 32.05 -10.32
CA HIS A 105 -3.41 32.67 -11.27
C HIS A 105 -4.87 32.48 -10.83
N HIS A 106 -5.27 31.27 -10.46
CA HIS A 106 -6.65 31.01 -9.99
C HIS A 106 -6.98 31.68 -8.65
N SER A 107 -6.00 31.79 -7.75
CA SER A 107 -6.17 32.54 -6.50
C SER A 107 -6.44 34.03 -6.75
N THR A 108 -5.74 34.63 -7.72
CA THR A 108 -5.81 36.08 -7.98
C THR A 108 -6.93 36.49 -8.93
N GLN A 109 -7.19 35.73 -10.00
CA GLN A 109 -8.13 36.09 -11.06
C GLN A 109 -9.53 35.48 -10.87
N THR A 110 -9.63 34.20 -10.51
CA THR A 110 -10.92 33.50 -10.36
C THR A 110 -11.46 33.47 -8.93
N LYS A 111 -10.74 34.10 -7.98
CA LYS A 111 -11.05 34.13 -6.53
C LYS A 111 -11.33 32.75 -5.93
N TRP A 112 -10.64 31.71 -6.39
CA TRP A 112 -10.76 30.39 -5.77
C TRP A 112 -10.16 30.42 -4.36
N ASN A 113 -10.89 29.88 -3.38
CA ASN A 113 -10.43 29.80 -2.00
C ASN A 113 -9.49 28.60 -1.83
N ILE A 114 -8.27 28.72 -2.38
CA ILE A 114 -7.26 27.68 -2.33
C ILE A 114 -6.62 27.65 -0.93
N ASN A 115 -6.73 26.51 -0.25
CA ASN A 115 -6.22 26.36 1.11
C ASN A 115 -4.76 25.88 1.11
N TRP A 116 -4.02 26.09 2.22
CA TRP A 116 -2.67 25.54 2.40
C TRP A 116 -2.65 24.01 2.27
N GLN A 117 -3.77 23.34 2.59
CA GLN A 117 -3.93 21.89 2.42
C GLN A 117 -3.82 21.47 0.95
N ASP A 118 -4.35 22.26 0.01
CA ASP A 118 -4.25 21.99 -1.43
C ASP A 118 -2.78 22.02 -1.88
N TYR A 119 -2.03 23.03 -1.44
CA TYR A 119 -0.60 23.12 -1.72
C TYR A 119 0.15 21.91 -1.12
N MET A 120 -0.12 21.55 0.13
CA MET A 120 0.58 20.44 0.78
C MET A 120 0.35 19.10 0.08
N VAL A 121 -0.90 18.74 -0.24
CA VAL A 121 -1.19 17.44 -0.86
C VAL A 121 -0.65 17.36 -2.29
N LEU A 122 -0.73 18.45 -3.05
CA LEU A 122 -0.27 18.50 -4.44
C LEU A 122 1.26 18.51 -4.54
N TYR A 123 1.93 19.36 -3.75
CA TYR A 123 3.40 19.42 -3.75
C TYR A 123 4.04 18.23 -3.07
N SER A 124 3.40 17.59 -2.09
CA SER A 124 3.91 16.33 -1.54
C SER A 124 3.97 15.23 -2.61
N TYR A 125 2.96 15.12 -3.47
CA TYR A 125 2.95 14.20 -4.60
C TYR A 125 4.08 14.53 -5.59
N ILE A 126 4.16 15.79 -6.05
CA ILE A 126 5.18 16.21 -7.02
C ILE A 126 6.60 15.99 -6.46
N PHE A 127 6.84 16.38 -5.21
CA PHE A 127 8.11 16.20 -4.54
C PHE A 127 8.51 14.72 -4.45
N CYS A 128 7.62 13.86 -3.97
CA CYS A 128 7.89 12.43 -3.87
C CYS A 128 8.07 11.76 -5.24
N ALA A 129 7.38 12.23 -6.28
CA ALA A 129 7.61 11.78 -7.65
C ALA A 129 9.02 12.17 -8.15
N ILE A 130 9.45 13.41 -7.92
CA ILE A 130 10.83 13.85 -8.24
C ILE A 130 11.84 13.00 -7.47
N CYS A 131 11.65 12.82 -6.16
CA CYS A 131 12.53 11.98 -5.34
C CYS A 131 12.61 10.55 -5.88
N CYS A 132 11.49 9.91 -6.18
CA CYS A 132 11.46 8.56 -6.75
C CYS A 132 12.29 8.46 -8.03
N LEU A 133 12.06 9.38 -8.97
CA LEU A 133 12.72 9.37 -10.28
C LEU A 133 14.21 9.69 -10.17
N VAL A 134 14.60 10.63 -9.30
CA VAL A 134 16.01 10.97 -9.04
C VAL A 134 16.75 9.81 -8.36
N LEU A 135 16.17 9.23 -7.30
CA LEU A 135 16.80 8.11 -6.59
C LEU A 135 16.99 6.90 -7.50
N SER A 136 16.01 6.64 -8.38
CA SER A 136 16.12 5.61 -9.40
C SER A 136 17.20 5.92 -10.44
N THR A 137 17.25 7.16 -10.94
CA THR A 137 18.30 7.63 -11.86
C THR A 137 19.69 7.44 -11.24
N CYS A 138 19.87 7.82 -9.97
CA CYS A 138 21.10 7.63 -9.23
C CYS A 138 21.46 6.15 -9.08
N PHE A 139 20.50 5.29 -8.74
CA PHE A 139 20.74 3.85 -8.64
C PHE A 139 21.26 3.27 -9.95
N HIS A 140 20.59 3.54 -11.07
CA HIS A 140 21.03 3.06 -12.36
C HIS A 140 22.35 3.70 -12.81
N LEU A 141 22.60 4.97 -12.49
CA LEU A 141 23.87 5.63 -12.80
C LEU A 141 25.04 5.00 -12.01
N PHE A 142 24.84 4.75 -10.72
CA PHE A 142 25.87 4.25 -9.80
C PHE A 142 25.91 2.73 -9.67
N LEU A 143 25.11 1.99 -10.45
CA LEU A 143 25.12 0.53 -10.44
C LEU A 143 26.50 -0.07 -10.73
N CYS A 144 27.34 0.61 -11.53
CA CYS A 144 28.70 0.16 -11.81
C CYS A 144 29.74 0.53 -10.73
N HIS A 145 29.34 1.28 -9.70
CA HIS A 145 30.18 1.59 -8.56
C HIS A 145 30.34 0.37 -7.66
N LYS A 146 31.58 0.08 -7.26
CA LYS A 146 31.87 -1.04 -6.37
C LYS A 146 31.25 -0.80 -4.98
N ASP A 147 30.73 -1.86 -4.37
CA ASP A 147 30.24 -1.94 -2.98
C ASP A 147 29.01 -1.08 -2.61
N ASP A 148 28.63 -0.08 -3.41
CA ASP A 148 27.54 0.86 -3.09
C ASP A 148 26.15 0.43 -3.61
N LYS A 149 26.07 -0.67 -4.39
CA LYS A 149 24.80 -1.18 -4.90
C LYS A 149 23.72 -1.36 -3.82
N PRO A 150 23.98 -1.96 -2.64
CA PRO A 150 22.94 -2.16 -1.62
C PRO A 150 22.32 -0.86 -1.13
N PHE A 151 23.14 0.19 -0.94
CA PHE A 151 22.70 1.51 -0.53
C PHE A 151 21.79 2.14 -1.59
N TRP A 152 22.27 2.21 -2.83
CA TRP A 152 21.49 2.82 -3.90
C TRP A 152 20.22 2.04 -4.24
N ASN A 153 20.25 0.70 -4.12
CA ASN A 153 19.06 -0.13 -4.26
C ASN A 153 18.04 0.16 -3.15
N ALA A 154 18.46 0.36 -1.90
CA ALA A 154 17.57 0.75 -0.82
C ALA A 154 16.94 2.14 -1.08
N CYS A 155 17.72 3.08 -1.60
CA CYS A 155 17.24 4.40 -2.00
C CYS A 155 16.18 4.34 -3.12
N ASP A 156 16.45 3.58 -4.19
CA ASP A 156 15.51 3.39 -5.32
C ASP A 156 14.19 2.79 -4.84
N LEU A 157 14.25 1.70 -4.06
CA LEU A 157 13.07 1.07 -3.48
C LEU A 157 12.30 2.01 -2.53
N SER A 158 13.00 2.84 -1.76
CA SER A 158 12.36 3.85 -0.89
C SER A 158 11.64 4.91 -1.72
N GLY A 159 12.22 5.30 -2.86
CA GLY A 159 11.59 6.19 -3.83
C GLY A 159 10.23 5.69 -4.31
N ILE A 160 10.14 4.40 -4.66
CA ILE A 160 8.88 3.77 -5.07
C ILE A 160 7.82 3.87 -3.95
N VAL A 161 8.21 3.57 -2.71
CA VAL A 161 7.30 3.66 -1.55
C VAL A 161 6.81 5.10 -1.33
N MET A 162 7.73 6.08 -1.40
CA MET A 162 7.38 7.50 -1.27
C MET A 162 6.38 7.94 -2.34
N LEU A 163 6.60 7.55 -3.60
CA LEU A 163 5.70 7.87 -4.71
C LEU A 163 4.31 7.24 -4.49
N ILE A 164 4.24 5.97 -4.11
CA ILE A 164 2.96 5.30 -3.84
C ILE A 164 2.20 6.05 -2.75
N CYS A 165 2.80 6.27 -1.58
CA CYS A 165 2.13 6.96 -0.47
C CYS A 165 1.66 8.37 -0.85
N ALA A 166 2.54 9.17 -1.46
CA ALA A 166 2.21 10.55 -1.81
C ALA A 166 1.14 10.65 -2.90
N SER A 167 1.01 9.65 -3.78
CA SER A 167 -0.07 9.58 -4.76
C SER A 167 -1.46 9.44 -4.12
N PHE A 168 -1.55 8.86 -2.92
CA PHE A 168 -2.83 8.70 -2.21
C PHE A 168 -3.30 10.00 -1.54
N TYR A 169 -2.39 10.85 -1.08
CA TYR A 169 -2.74 12.06 -0.32
C TYR A 169 -3.70 13.01 -1.05
N PRO A 170 -3.43 13.45 -2.30
CA PRO A 170 -4.34 14.36 -2.98
C PRO A 170 -5.68 13.70 -3.31
N ILE A 171 -5.67 12.44 -3.75
CA ILE A 171 -6.91 11.71 -4.03
C ILE A 171 -7.76 11.67 -2.77
N ILE A 172 -7.25 11.11 -1.66
CA ILE A 172 -7.99 11.00 -0.39
C ILE A 172 -8.48 12.37 0.08
N ASN A 173 -7.66 13.42 -0.05
CA ASN A 173 -8.05 14.77 0.33
C ASN A 173 -9.27 15.28 -0.42
N TYR A 174 -9.35 15.04 -1.74
CA TYR A 174 -10.46 15.52 -2.56
C TYR A 174 -11.71 14.62 -2.45
N ILE A 175 -11.58 13.28 -2.42
CA ILE A 175 -12.76 12.39 -2.27
C ILE A 175 -13.35 12.39 -0.86
N PHE A 176 -12.55 12.61 0.18
CA PHE A 176 -13.01 12.77 1.57
C PHE A 176 -12.89 14.21 2.05
N PHE A 177 -13.16 15.19 1.19
CA PHE A 177 -13.06 16.60 1.55
C PHE A 177 -14.00 17.00 2.69
N CYS A 178 -15.29 16.63 2.61
CA CYS A 178 -16.28 16.84 3.69
C CYS A 178 -16.05 15.88 4.89
N ASP A 179 -15.29 14.84 4.59
CA ASP A 179 -14.91 13.61 5.26
C ASP A 179 -13.95 13.53 6.46
N GLN A 180 -13.75 14.56 7.29
CA GLN A 180 -12.44 14.75 7.98
C GLN A 180 -11.88 13.53 8.73
N PHE A 181 -12.75 12.76 9.40
CA PHE A 181 -12.34 11.53 10.07
C PHE A 181 -11.75 10.49 9.11
N TYR A 182 -12.45 10.16 8.02
CA TYR A 182 -11.99 9.18 7.03
C TYR A 182 -10.80 9.68 6.24
N LYS A 183 -10.76 10.97 5.93
CA LYS A 183 -9.59 11.63 5.34
C LYS A 183 -8.34 11.38 6.17
N LEU A 184 -8.40 11.67 7.47
CA LEU A 184 -7.27 11.49 8.39
C LEU A 184 -6.93 10.01 8.57
N LEU A 185 -7.94 9.15 8.74
CA LEU A 185 -7.75 7.71 8.91
C LEU A 185 -6.95 7.11 7.75
N TYR A 186 -7.34 7.40 6.50
CA TYR A 186 -6.67 6.82 5.34
C TYR A 186 -5.28 7.42 5.09
N ILE A 187 -5.10 8.73 5.28
CA ILE A 187 -3.78 9.37 5.15
C ILE A 187 -2.81 8.82 6.21
N VAL A 188 -3.22 8.71 7.47
CA VAL A 188 -2.37 8.16 8.52
C VAL A 188 -2.06 6.69 8.26
N SER A 189 -3.08 5.90 7.87
CA SER A 189 -2.90 4.46 7.60
C SER A 189 -1.90 4.20 6.48
N ILE A 190 -2.04 4.89 5.33
CA ILE A 190 -1.11 4.71 4.21
C ILE A 190 0.29 5.22 4.55
N THR A 191 0.41 6.29 5.33
CA THR A 191 1.71 6.83 5.77
C THR A 191 2.43 5.86 6.69
N VAL A 192 1.74 5.31 7.70
CA VAL A 192 2.32 4.34 8.65
C VAL A 192 2.75 3.07 7.93
N LEU A 193 1.91 2.54 7.03
CA LEU A 193 2.25 1.36 6.24
C LEU A 193 3.43 1.62 5.30
N GLY A 194 3.46 2.80 4.66
CA GLY A 194 4.58 3.24 3.84
C GLY A 194 5.90 3.32 4.60
N VAL A 195 5.91 3.94 5.78
CA VAL A 195 7.11 4.02 6.63
C VAL A 195 7.60 2.64 7.04
N ALA A 196 6.69 1.73 7.41
CA ALA A 196 7.06 0.35 7.75
C ALA A 196 7.73 -0.38 6.57
N ILE A 197 7.19 -0.24 5.36
CA ILE A 197 7.77 -0.86 4.15
C ILE A 197 9.09 -0.18 3.76
N MET A 198 9.21 1.14 3.96
CA MET A 198 10.47 1.85 3.73
C MET A 198 11.58 1.35 4.67
N VAL A 199 11.29 1.18 5.97
CA VAL A 199 12.23 0.57 6.94
C VAL A 199 12.59 -0.86 6.54
N GLN A 200 11.63 -1.63 6.03
CA GLN A 200 11.91 -2.95 5.46
C GLN A 200 12.89 -2.86 4.28
N CYS A 201 12.73 -1.88 3.38
CA CYS A 201 13.57 -1.73 2.19
C CYS A 201 15.00 -1.26 2.52
N THR A 202 15.18 -0.45 3.56
CA THR A 202 16.50 0.03 4.00
C THR A 202 17.24 -1.00 4.86
N SER A 203 16.57 -2.05 5.32
CA SER A 203 17.20 -3.13 6.08
C SER A 203 18.13 -3.98 5.20
N THR A 204 19.37 -4.13 5.66
CA THR A 204 20.38 -5.02 5.06
C THR A 204 19.94 -6.49 5.11
N TYR A 205 19.12 -6.88 6.10
CA TYR A 205 18.57 -8.23 6.21
C TYR A 205 17.54 -8.51 5.13
N PHE A 206 16.55 -7.62 4.98
CA PHE A 206 15.47 -7.79 4.00
C PHE A 206 15.89 -7.49 2.55
N SER A 207 17.07 -6.89 2.34
CA SER A 207 17.64 -6.64 1.00
C SER A 207 18.16 -7.90 0.31
N GLN A 208 18.35 -9.00 1.03
CA GLN A 208 18.82 -10.27 0.47
C GLN A 208 17.89 -10.81 -0.64
N GLU A 209 18.47 -11.50 -1.62
CA GLU A 209 17.75 -12.12 -2.76
C GLU A 209 16.57 -12.99 -2.31
N LYS A 210 16.74 -13.74 -1.21
CA LYS A 210 15.71 -14.62 -0.63
C LYS A 210 14.41 -13.91 -0.23
N PHE A 211 14.46 -12.60 0.03
CA PHE A 211 13.30 -11.79 0.42
C PHE A 211 12.72 -10.97 -0.73
N ARG A 212 13.15 -11.21 -1.98
CA ARG A 212 12.63 -10.51 -3.16
C ARG A 212 11.11 -10.60 -3.27
N SER A 213 10.53 -11.78 -3.04
CA SER A 213 9.08 -11.99 -3.09
C SER A 213 8.35 -11.22 -1.99
N LEU A 214 8.91 -11.17 -0.79
CA LEU A 214 8.34 -10.41 0.32
C LEU A 214 8.31 -8.92 0.02
N ARG A 215 9.41 -8.33 -0.48
CA ARG A 215 9.46 -6.91 -0.87
C ARG A 215 8.43 -6.58 -1.96
N THR A 216 8.35 -7.44 -2.98
CA THR A 216 7.40 -7.27 -4.10
C THR A 216 5.96 -7.33 -3.58
N PHE A 217 5.66 -8.29 -2.69
CA PHE A 217 4.34 -8.40 -2.05
C PHE A 217 4.01 -7.17 -1.19
N SER A 218 4.97 -6.64 -0.42
CA SER A 218 4.78 -5.41 0.37
C SER A 218 4.37 -4.23 -0.50
N PHE A 219 5.01 -4.00 -1.65
CA PHE A 219 4.65 -2.91 -2.56
C PHE A 219 3.27 -3.10 -3.18
N MET A 220 2.95 -4.32 -3.64
CA MET A 220 1.62 -4.62 -4.16
C MET A 220 0.56 -4.41 -3.08
N PHE A 221 0.81 -4.90 -1.86
CA PHE A 221 -0.11 -4.73 -0.74
C PHE A 221 -0.38 -3.25 -0.46
N LEU A 222 0.68 -2.42 -0.38
CA LEU A 222 0.55 -0.97 -0.20
C LEU A 222 -0.31 -0.34 -1.30
N ALA A 223 -0.08 -0.69 -2.58
CA ALA A 223 -0.88 -0.18 -3.69
C ALA A 223 -2.35 -0.65 -3.63
N PHE A 224 -2.59 -1.93 -3.29
CA PHE A 224 -3.94 -2.50 -3.18
C PHE A 224 -4.74 -1.93 -2.02
N THR A 225 -4.09 -1.43 -0.96
CA THR A 225 -4.81 -0.73 0.12
C THR A 225 -5.59 0.49 -0.40
N GLY A 226 -5.18 1.06 -1.54
CA GLY A 226 -5.88 2.11 -2.25
C GLY A 226 -7.29 1.78 -2.73
N LEU A 227 -7.61 0.49 -2.90
CA LEU A 227 -8.96 0.06 -3.25
C LEU A 227 -9.94 0.31 -2.11
N VAL A 228 -9.47 0.34 -0.85
CA VAL A 228 -10.32 0.55 0.32
C VAL A 228 -10.94 1.95 0.35
N PRO A 229 -10.18 3.07 0.32
CA PRO A 229 -10.77 4.41 0.30
C PRO A 229 -11.62 4.66 -0.96
N ILE A 230 -11.22 4.09 -2.10
CA ILE A 230 -12.01 4.18 -3.35
C ILE A 230 -13.35 3.45 -3.19
N SER A 231 -13.34 2.22 -2.68
CA SER A 231 -14.57 1.44 -2.44
C SER A 231 -15.47 2.11 -1.41
N HIS A 232 -14.88 2.66 -0.34
CA HIS A 232 -15.64 3.41 0.65
C HIS A 232 -16.28 4.66 0.02
N TYR A 233 -15.54 5.42 -0.78
CA TYR A 233 -16.10 6.57 -1.49
C TYR A 233 -17.24 6.16 -2.43
N PHE A 234 -17.10 5.04 -3.15
CA PHE A 234 -18.16 4.47 -3.99
C PHE A 234 -19.43 4.11 -3.19
N ILE A 235 -19.27 3.51 -2.02
CA ILE A 235 -20.39 3.14 -1.14
C ILE A 235 -21.07 4.41 -0.61
N LYS A 236 -20.29 5.42 -0.19
CA LYS A 236 -20.82 6.65 0.42
C LYS A 236 -21.54 7.56 -0.58
N VAL A 237 -20.94 7.78 -1.74
CA VAL A 237 -21.42 8.79 -2.72
C VAL A 237 -22.26 8.15 -3.83
N GLY A 238 -22.20 6.83 -3.98
CA GLY A 238 -22.81 6.08 -5.06
C GLY A 238 -21.95 6.10 -6.33
N ILE A 239 -22.01 5.01 -7.11
CA ILE A 239 -21.11 4.76 -8.25
C ILE A 239 -21.15 5.86 -9.32
N ILE A 240 -22.34 6.39 -9.64
CA ILE A 240 -22.52 7.38 -10.69
C ILE A 240 -21.82 8.69 -10.32
N ARG A 241 -22.14 9.24 -9.14
CA ARG A 241 -21.53 10.46 -8.63
C ARG A 241 -20.03 10.27 -8.41
N ALA A 242 -19.61 9.09 -7.94
CA ALA A 242 -18.19 8.82 -7.78
C ALA A 242 -17.43 8.83 -9.12
N ILE A 243 -18.01 8.31 -10.21
CA ILE A 243 -17.40 8.36 -11.55
C ILE A 243 -17.39 9.79 -12.11
N GLU A 244 -18.40 10.59 -11.78
CA GLU A 244 -18.55 11.97 -12.28
C GLU A 244 -17.64 12.97 -11.54
N TYR A 245 -17.47 12.81 -10.22
CA TYR A 245 -16.72 13.76 -9.38
C TYR A 245 -15.30 13.28 -9.02
N ALA A 246 -14.98 12.00 -9.14
CA ALA A 246 -13.61 11.51 -8.98
C ALA A 246 -12.93 11.32 -10.35
N PRO A 247 -11.59 11.45 -10.44
CA PRO A 247 -10.84 11.36 -11.69
C PRO A 247 -10.67 9.90 -12.16
N MET A 248 -11.77 9.14 -12.23
CA MET A 248 -11.75 7.69 -12.44
C MET A 248 -11.10 7.28 -13.76
N LYS A 249 -11.25 8.10 -14.81
CA LYS A 249 -10.58 7.87 -16.10
C LYS A 249 -9.05 7.84 -15.95
N TYR A 250 -8.51 8.78 -15.18
CA TYR A 250 -7.08 8.92 -14.96
C TYR A 250 -6.55 7.85 -14.01
N ILE A 251 -7.32 7.46 -13.00
CA ILE A 251 -7.01 6.31 -12.14
C ILE A 251 -6.96 5.03 -12.98
N GLY A 252 -7.88 4.85 -13.93
CA GLY A 252 -7.88 3.72 -14.86
C GLY A 252 -6.65 3.69 -15.77
N TYR A 253 -6.27 4.81 -16.38
CA TYR A 253 -5.05 4.90 -17.18
C TYR A 253 -3.79 4.66 -16.36
N MET A 254 -3.69 5.25 -15.18
CA MET A 254 -2.60 5.00 -14.24
C MET A 254 -2.47 3.51 -13.91
N ALA A 255 -3.59 2.85 -13.56
CA ALA A 255 -3.60 1.42 -13.25
C ALA A 255 -3.17 0.56 -14.44
N LEU A 256 -3.64 0.89 -15.66
CA LEU A 256 -3.25 0.17 -16.88
C LEU A 256 -1.73 0.19 -17.08
N PHE A 257 -1.10 1.37 -17.03
CA PHE A 257 0.34 1.50 -17.26
C PHE A 257 1.17 0.87 -16.13
N TYR A 258 0.78 1.03 -14.87
CA TYR A 258 1.48 0.35 -13.77
C TYR A 258 1.40 -1.16 -13.85
N ILE A 259 0.21 -1.73 -14.09
CA ILE A 259 0.02 -3.18 -14.17
C ILE A 259 0.74 -3.73 -15.40
N ALA A 260 0.57 -3.12 -16.57
CA ALA A 260 1.24 -3.55 -17.79
C ALA A 260 2.77 -3.50 -17.63
N GLY A 261 3.30 -2.42 -17.05
CA GLY A 261 4.74 -2.25 -16.82
C GLY A 261 5.27 -3.31 -15.85
N ALA A 262 4.57 -3.54 -14.74
CA ALA A 262 4.96 -4.53 -13.74
C ALA A 262 4.96 -5.95 -14.33
N LEU A 263 3.97 -6.31 -15.16
CA LEU A 263 3.90 -7.60 -15.84
C LEU A 263 5.05 -7.76 -16.85
N ILE A 264 5.33 -6.73 -17.65
CA ILE A 264 6.45 -6.74 -18.62
C ILE A 264 7.78 -6.95 -17.89
N TYR A 265 8.02 -6.22 -16.80
CA TYR A 265 9.20 -6.34 -15.95
C TYR A 265 9.32 -7.74 -15.32
N LEU A 266 8.22 -8.28 -14.78
CA LEU A 266 8.19 -9.58 -14.11
C LEU A 266 8.50 -10.72 -15.08
N TYR A 267 7.91 -10.68 -16.28
CA TYR A 267 8.09 -11.72 -17.30
C TYR A 267 9.32 -11.52 -18.19
N ARG A 268 10.07 -10.42 -18.00
CA ARG A 268 11.29 -10.06 -18.76
C ARG A 268 11.07 -9.96 -20.26
N LEU A 269 9.97 -9.30 -20.66
CA LEU A 269 9.61 -9.14 -22.06
C LEU A 269 10.14 -7.82 -22.63
N PRO A 270 10.68 -7.79 -23.86
CA PRO A 270 10.81 -8.87 -24.84
C PRO A 270 12.14 -9.66 -24.76
N GLU A 271 13.09 -9.25 -23.92
CA GLU A 271 14.47 -9.80 -23.91
C GLU A 271 14.52 -11.30 -23.63
N ARG A 272 13.54 -11.85 -22.90
CA ARG A 272 13.39 -13.28 -22.68
C ARG A 272 13.20 -14.07 -23.97
N PHE A 273 12.50 -13.52 -24.95
CA PHE A 273 12.27 -14.17 -26.24
C PHE A 273 13.44 -14.02 -27.20
N PHE A 274 14.22 -12.94 -27.04
CA PHE A 274 15.35 -12.65 -27.91
C PHE A 274 16.58 -12.18 -27.11
N PRO A 275 17.23 -13.09 -26.37
CA PRO A 275 18.41 -12.75 -25.57
C PRO A 275 19.50 -12.10 -26.44
N GLY A 276 20.15 -11.04 -25.94
CA GLY A 276 21.19 -10.31 -26.66
C GLY A 276 20.70 -9.26 -27.67
N LYS A 277 19.44 -9.29 -28.11
CA LYS A 277 18.92 -8.32 -29.10
C LYS A 277 18.48 -7.00 -28.48
N PHE A 278 18.08 -7.04 -27.21
CA PHE A 278 17.51 -5.90 -26.47
C PHE A 278 18.48 -5.37 -25.40
N ASP A 279 19.78 -5.61 -25.57
CA ASP A 279 20.80 -5.30 -24.55
C ASP A 279 20.91 -3.81 -24.22
N TYR A 280 20.70 -2.95 -25.21
CA TYR A 280 20.81 -1.49 -25.07
C TYR A 280 19.47 -0.78 -25.02
N TRP A 281 18.46 -1.31 -25.70
CA TRP A 281 17.19 -0.63 -25.93
C TRP A 281 16.01 -1.59 -25.80
N PHE A 282 14.92 -1.11 -25.22
CA PHE A 282 13.60 -1.77 -25.16
C PHE A 282 13.58 -3.11 -24.41
N HIS A 283 14.53 -3.38 -23.52
CA HIS A 283 14.35 -4.46 -22.55
C HIS A 283 13.32 -4.08 -21.49
N SER A 284 12.76 -5.08 -20.80
CA SER A 284 11.62 -4.95 -19.89
C SER A 284 11.80 -3.85 -18.83
N HIS A 285 12.99 -3.72 -18.27
CA HIS A 285 13.31 -2.70 -17.26
C HIS A 285 13.16 -1.27 -17.80
N GLN A 286 13.62 -0.99 -19.03
CA GLN A 286 13.46 0.33 -19.66
C GLN A 286 11.99 0.64 -19.93
N ILE A 287 11.25 -0.35 -20.43
CA ILE A 287 9.81 -0.20 -20.70
C ILE A 287 9.06 0.09 -19.40
N PHE A 288 9.41 -0.61 -18.32
CA PHE A 288 8.84 -0.38 -17.00
C PHE A 288 9.06 1.05 -16.51
N HIS A 289 10.28 1.58 -16.62
CA HIS A 289 10.60 2.97 -16.25
C HIS A 289 9.74 3.99 -17.02
N VAL A 290 9.62 3.81 -18.34
CA VAL A 290 8.79 4.68 -19.18
C VAL A 290 7.33 4.62 -18.73
N PHE A 291 6.81 3.42 -18.41
CA PHE A 291 5.43 3.24 -17.97
C PHE A 291 5.16 3.86 -16.60
N VAL A 292 6.13 3.82 -15.68
CA VAL A 292 6.04 4.51 -14.38
C VAL A 292 5.89 6.02 -14.58
N VAL A 293 6.69 6.63 -15.46
CA VAL A 293 6.58 8.07 -15.77
C VAL A 293 5.21 8.40 -16.38
N ILE A 294 4.75 7.62 -17.36
CA ILE A 294 3.43 7.82 -17.99
C ILE A 294 2.30 7.68 -16.98
N ALA A 295 2.34 6.64 -16.13
CA ALA A 295 1.34 6.42 -15.08
C ALA A 295 1.30 7.58 -14.08
N ALA A 296 2.47 8.09 -13.67
CA ALA A 296 2.57 9.25 -12.80
C ALA A 296 1.99 10.51 -13.48
N LEU A 297 2.23 10.73 -14.78
CA LEU A 297 1.61 11.85 -15.50
C LEU A 297 0.08 11.76 -15.58
N PHE A 298 -0.47 10.56 -15.81
CA PHE A 298 -1.92 10.37 -15.75
C PHE A 298 -2.47 10.62 -14.34
N HIS A 299 -1.77 10.15 -13.31
CA HIS A 299 -2.15 10.43 -11.93
C HIS A 299 -2.15 11.93 -11.63
N PHE A 300 -1.10 12.65 -12.03
CA PHE A 300 -1.01 14.11 -11.89
C PHE A 300 -2.20 14.83 -12.55
N ASN A 301 -2.55 14.45 -13.78
CA ASN A 301 -3.72 15.00 -14.47
C ASN A 301 -5.04 14.71 -13.73
N GLY A 302 -5.18 13.52 -13.14
CA GLY A 302 -6.34 13.19 -12.32
C GLY A 302 -6.43 14.02 -11.04
N VAL A 303 -5.30 14.30 -10.41
CA VAL A 303 -5.25 15.18 -9.26
C VAL A 303 -5.61 16.62 -9.64
N LEU A 304 -5.07 17.16 -10.74
CA LEU A 304 -5.44 18.49 -11.22
C LEU A 304 -6.92 18.59 -11.59
N GLU A 305 -7.49 17.56 -12.22
CA GLU A 305 -8.93 17.53 -12.50
C GLU A 305 -9.75 17.54 -11.21
N SER A 306 -9.35 16.77 -10.18
CA SER A 306 -9.99 16.80 -8.86
C SER A 306 -9.94 18.20 -8.24
N PHE A 307 -8.77 18.84 -8.31
CA PHE A 307 -8.57 20.20 -7.82
C PHE A 307 -9.49 21.20 -8.55
N HIS A 308 -9.56 21.14 -9.88
CA HIS A 308 -10.42 22.00 -10.68
C HIS A 308 -11.91 21.77 -10.37
N ILE A 309 -12.38 20.52 -10.36
CA ILE A 309 -13.78 20.18 -10.04
C ILE A 309 -14.15 20.69 -8.66
N HIS A 310 -13.26 20.51 -7.68
CA HIS A 310 -13.47 20.99 -6.32
C HIS A 310 -13.68 22.49 -6.31
N HIS A 311 -12.74 23.27 -6.84
CA HIS A 311 -12.81 24.74 -6.77
C HIS A 311 -13.81 25.37 -7.74
N SER A 312 -14.19 24.70 -8.83
CA SER A 312 -15.23 25.19 -9.75
C SER A 312 -16.64 24.97 -9.21
N SER A 313 -16.88 23.88 -8.47
CA SER A 313 -18.22 23.50 -7.99
C SER A 313 -18.71 24.36 -6.80
N PHE A 314 -17.80 25.06 -6.11
CA PHE A 314 -18.14 25.92 -4.96
C PHE A 314 -18.45 27.39 -5.31
N GLN A 315 -18.55 27.76 -6.59
CA GLN A 315 -18.98 29.12 -7.00
C GLN A 315 -20.46 29.44 -6.74
N GLY A 316 -21.25 28.50 -6.19
CA GLY A 316 -22.68 28.67 -5.91
C GLY A 316 -23.07 29.03 -4.47
N TYR A 317 -22.12 29.14 -3.54
CA TYR A 317 -22.42 29.44 -2.13
C TYR A 317 -21.84 30.79 -1.72
N ASP A 318 -22.56 31.86 -2.07
CA ASP A 318 -22.31 33.21 -1.56
C ASP A 318 -22.71 33.23 -0.07
N GLY A 319 -21.78 32.81 0.79
CA GLY A 319 -21.86 32.97 2.23
C GLY A 319 -21.66 34.42 2.63
N LYS A 320 -22.66 35.28 2.34
CA LYS A 320 -22.80 36.54 3.06
C LYS A 320 -23.40 36.25 4.43
N ASN A 321 -22.77 36.84 5.45
CA ASN A 321 -23.14 36.89 6.87
C ASN A 321 -22.54 35.80 7.76
N VAL A 322 -21.27 35.97 8.13
CA VAL A 322 -20.89 36.01 9.56
C VAL A 322 -19.77 37.03 9.69
N GLU A 323 -20.12 38.19 10.25
CA GLU A 323 -19.16 39.22 10.67
C GLU A 323 -18.33 38.75 11.87
N GLU A 324 -17.14 39.34 11.91
CA GLU A 324 -16.09 39.28 12.91
C GLU A 324 -16.57 39.41 14.36
N THR A 325 -16.02 38.56 15.22
CA THR A 325 -15.55 39.01 16.55
C THR A 325 -14.38 38.14 17.01
N GLY A 326 -13.29 38.77 17.46
CA GLY A 326 -12.50 38.19 18.55
C GLY A 326 -11.07 37.76 18.23
N SER A 327 -10.20 38.76 18.16
CA SER A 327 -8.74 38.77 18.30
C SER A 327 -8.09 37.82 19.35
N THR A 328 -6.82 37.49 19.03
CA THR A 328 -5.61 37.48 19.87
C THR A 328 -5.19 36.26 20.72
N SER A 329 -4.02 35.73 20.33
CA SER A 329 -2.85 35.33 21.14
C SER A 329 -2.97 34.21 22.18
N THR A 330 -2.19 33.13 21.98
CA THR A 330 -1.05 32.72 22.85
C THR A 330 -0.53 31.34 22.42
N SER A 331 0.53 31.31 21.62
CA SER A 331 1.37 30.12 21.40
C SER A 331 2.75 30.38 21.98
N SER A 332 2.87 30.26 23.30
CA SER A 332 4.15 30.32 24.02
C SER A 332 3.99 29.77 25.44
N SER A 333 3.80 28.44 25.59
CA SER A 333 3.84 27.82 26.93
C SER A 333 4.19 26.32 26.96
N PHE A 334 4.32 25.65 25.81
CA PHE A 334 4.59 24.20 25.80
C PHE A 334 6.07 23.84 25.64
N THR A 335 6.90 24.76 25.11
CA THR A 335 8.32 24.53 24.83
C THR A 335 9.26 24.89 25.98
N SER A 336 8.79 25.54 27.05
CA SER A 336 9.63 25.83 28.23
C SER A 336 9.62 24.72 29.29
N LYS A 337 8.55 23.91 29.38
CA LYS A 337 8.44 22.84 30.40
C LYS A 337 9.11 21.51 30.04
N LEU A 338 9.61 21.36 28.80
CA LEU A 338 10.31 20.15 28.36
C LEU A 338 11.84 20.26 28.47
N LYS A 339 12.36 21.49 28.71
CA LYS A 339 13.81 21.75 28.83
C LYS A 339 14.33 21.55 30.25
N ASP A 340 13.46 21.67 31.26
CA ASP A 340 13.82 21.55 32.68
C ASP A 340 13.78 20.09 33.19
N ALA A 341 13.31 19.14 32.38
CA ALA A 341 13.27 17.71 32.71
C ALA A 341 14.44 16.89 32.11
N LEU A 342 15.39 17.55 31.43
CA LEU A 342 16.50 16.90 30.72
C LEU A 342 17.89 17.31 31.26
N HIS A 343 17.96 17.79 32.51
CA HIS A 343 19.22 18.25 33.11
C HIS A 343 19.66 17.53 34.40
N GLU A 344 19.11 16.36 34.69
CA GLU A 344 19.71 15.43 35.65
C GLU A 344 20.13 14.16 34.90
N LEU A 345 21.44 13.99 34.74
CA LEU A 345 22.20 12.74 34.83
C LEU A 345 23.55 12.95 34.12
N GLU A 346 24.52 13.51 34.86
CA GLU A 346 25.94 13.29 34.58
C GLU A 346 26.56 12.44 35.71
N PRO A 347 27.61 11.66 35.43
CA PRO A 347 28.03 10.53 36.26
C PRO A 347 29.10 10.93 37.28
N THR A 348 29.10 10.25 38.44
CA THR A 348 30.21 10.30 39.40
C THR A 348 30.86 8.94 39.58
N GLU A 349 32.16 8.89 39.31
CA GLU A 349 33.10 7.80 39.54
C GLU A 349 33.67 7.86 40.98
N ASN A 350 33.62 6.74 41.73
CA ASN A 350 34.79 6.00 42.24
C ASN A 350 34.57 5.20 43.55
N SER A 351 35.15 3.97 43.53
CA SER A 351 35.68 3.15 44.65
C SER A 351 34.78 2.06 45.28
N PRO A 352 35.33 0.92 45.77
CA PRO A 352 36.25 -0.03 45.13
C PRO A 352 35.70 -1.49 45.13
N LEU A 353 36.40 -2.37 44.43
CA LEU A 353 36.04 -3.76 44.08
C LEU A 353 35.65 -4.70 45.24
N ALA A 354 34.62 -5.52 44.97
CA ALA A 354 34.48 -6.89 45.47
C ALA A 354 33.95 -7.79 44.34
N PRO A 355 34.51 -8.99 44.08
CA PRO A 355 34.05 -9.86 43.00
C PRO A 355 32.83 -10.66 43.47
N ILE A 356 31.63 -10.10 43.30
CA ILE A 356 30.40 -10.88 43.41
C ILE A 356 30.13 -11.44 42.02
N ALA A 357 30.31 -12.76 41.88
CA ALA A 357 29.84 -13.51 40.73
C ALA A 357 28.31 -13.42 40.66
N ASN A 358 27.79 -12.39 39.98
CA ASN A 358 26.38 -12.30 39.63
C ASN A 358 26.10 -13.31 38.51
N THR A 359 25.46 -14.40 38.88
CA THR A 359 24.74 -15.28 37.95
C THR A 359 23.63 -14.46 37.30
N TYR A 360 23.93 -13.78 36.18
CA TYR A 360 22.91 -13.09 35.39
C TYR A 360 21.85 -14.11 34.98
N LYS A 361 20.63 -13.96 35.50
CA LYS A 361 19.49 -14.80 35.12
C LYS A 361 19.22 -14.55 33.64
N LYS A 362 19.57 -15.52 32.79
CA LYS A 362 19.34 -15.50 31.34
C LYS A 362 17.85 -15.27 31.10
N LEU A 363 17.45 -14.12 30.55
CA LEU A 363 16.04 -13.76 30.31
C LEU A 363 15.49 -14.36 29.00
N VAL A 364 16.36 -14.57 28.02
CA VAL A 364 16.01 -15.12 26.70
C VAL A 364 16.89 -16.31 26.32
N CYS A 365 16.34 -17.25 25.57
CA CYS A 365 16.98 -18.48 25.13
C CYS A 365 16.90 -18.66 23.60
N THR A 366 17.65 -19.66 23.12
CA THR A 366 17.64 -20.09 21.72
C THR A 366 16.55 -21.11 21.46
N PHE A 367 16.16 -21.28 20.19
CA PHE A 367 15.12 -22.24 19.79
C PHE A 367 15.34 -23.66 20.35
N ARG A 368 16.60 -24.12 20.37
CA ARG A 368 16.97 -25.46 20.83
C ARG A 368 16.84 -25.64 22.35
N GLU A 369 16.86 -24.53 23.10
CA GLU A 369 16.73 -24.52 24.56
C GLU A 369 15.26 -24.49 25.01
N LEU A 370 14.31 -24.30 24.09
CA LEU A 370 12.88 -24.31 24.40
C LEU A 370 12.35 -25.73 24.61
N PRO A 371 11.35 -25.91 25.48
CA PRO A 371 10.59 -27.14 25.53
C PRO A 371 9.80 -27.35 24.22
N ALA A 372 9.54 -28.61 23.87
CA ALA A 372 8.91 -28.98 22.60
C ALA A 372 7.57 -28.27 22.33
N TRP A 373 6.78 -27.99 23.36
CA TRP A 373 5.49 -27.28 23.23
C TRP A 373 5.62 -25.80 22.86
N ALA A 374 6.77 -25.17 23.14
CA ALA A 374 7.05 -23.75 22.85
C ALA A 374 7.84 -23.56 21.54
N GLN A 375 8.30 -24.64 20.90
CA GLN A 375 9.06 -24.64 19.65
C GLN A 375 8.16 -24.44 18.41
N ASP A 376 7.52 -23.26 18.28
CA ASP A 376 6.55 -23.03 17.21
C ASP A 376 7.17 -22.71 15.82
N ASN A 377 8.30 -22.00 15.78
CA ASN A 377 8.90 -21.54 14.53
C ASN A 377 10.43 -21.78 14.47
N ILE A 378 10.83 -22.84 13.76
CA ILE A 378 12.24 -23.24 13.59
C ILE A 378 13.15 -22.18 12.96
N TYR A 379 12.57 -21.17 12.30
CA TYR A 379 13.32 -20.12 11.61
C TYR A 379 13.68 -18.93 12.51
N ILE A 380 13.10 -18.84 13.71
CA ILE A 380 13.53 -17.89 14.72
C ILE A 380 14.56 -18.63 15.58
N HIS A 381 15.81 -18.16 15.59
CA HIS A 381 16.90 -18.89 16.23
C HIS A 381 17.15 -18.48 17.69
N THR A 382 16.80 -17.25 18.07
CA THR A 382 17.09 -16.67 19.40
C THR A 382 16.06 -15.62 19.80
N GLY A 383 16.12 -15.15 21.04
CA GLY A 383 15.25 -14.11 21.59
C GLY A 383 13.98 -14.64 22.23
N TYR A 384 13.86 -15.96 22.43
CA TYR A 384 12.69 -16.56 23.06
C TYR A 384 12.69 -16.38 24.56
N ARG A 385 11.53 -16.16 25.18
CA ARG A 385 11.43 -16.15 26.64
C ARG A 385 11.47 -17.57 27.19
N ILE A 386 12.19 -17.74 28.29
CA ILE A 386 12.24 -19.00 29.03
C ILE A 386 10.88 -19.22 29.71
N PRO A 387 10.35 -20.46 29.76
CA PRO A 387 9.17 -20.79 30.55
C PRO A 387 9.28 -20.29 31.99
N THR A 388 8.37 -19.41 32.42
CA THR A 388 8.48 -18.72 33.71
C THR A 388 7.63 -19.33 34.82
N ASN A 389 6.58 -20.08 34.46
CA ASN A 389 5.52 -20.56 35.36
C ASN A 389 4.94 -19.44 36.26
N SER A 390 5.03 -18.17 35.83
CA SER A 390 4.62 -17.02 36.62
C SER A 390 4.10 -15.90 35.73
N TYR A 391 2.84 -15.52 35.95
CA TYR A 391 2.21 -14.36 35.31
C TYR A 391 2.97 -13.07 35.59
N TYR A 392 3.49 -12.91 36.81
CA TYR A 392 4.26 -11.74 37.19
C TYR A 392 5.57 -11.62 36.39
N GLU A 393 6.27 -12.74 36.19
CA GLU A 393 7.49 -12.76 35.37
C GLU A 393 7.18 -12.57 33.87
N CYS A 394 6.02 -13.04 33.39
CA CYS A 394 5.53 -12.69 32.05
C CYS A 394 5.23 -11.20 31.92
N LEU A 395 4.61 -10.56 32.91
CA LEU A 395 4.35 -9.12 32.91
C LEU A 395 5.65 -8.29 32.89
N LYS A 396 6.67 -8.73 33.62
CA LYS A 396 8.00 -8.11 33.55
C LYS A 396 8.59 -8.12 32.14
N SER A 397 8.16 -9.05 31.27
CA SER A 397 8.63 -9.11 29.88
C SER A 397 8.22 -7.94 29.01
N LEU A 398 7.23 -7.14 29.43
CA LEU A 398 6.93 -5.86 28.79
C LEU A 398 8.14 -4.91 28.82
N PHE A 399 9.01 -5.03 29.83
CA PHE A 399 10.11 -4.08 30.02
C PHE A 399 11.45 -4.55 29.42
N TYR A 400 11.48 -5.64 28.64
CA TYR A 400 12.67 -6.06 27.91
C TYR A 400 12.35 -6.64 26.53
N PHE A 401 13.33 -6.64 25.64
CA PHE A 401 13.13 -7.05 24.25
C PHE A 401 13.21 -8.57 24.07
N HIS A 402 12.24 -9.15 23.38
CA HIS A 402 12.14 -10.58 23.07
C HIS A 402 11.37 -10.80 21.75
N ASN A 403 11.36 -12.03 21.24
CA ASN A 403 10.77 -12.39 19.95
C ASN A 403 9.26 -12.06 19.84
N GLU A 404 8.53 -12.10 20.97
CA GLU A 404 7.11 -11.75 21.04
C GLU A 404 6.81 -10.26 21.28
N SER A 405 7.81 -9.38 21.50
CA SER A 405 7.54 -7.99 21.93
C SER A 405 6.71 -7.22 20.90
N GLY A 406 7.02 -7.39 19.61
CA GLY A 406 6.25 -6.78 18.52
C GLY A 406 4.80 -7.27 18.48
N ASN A 407 4.55 -8.55 18.72
CA ASN A 407 3.21 -9.14 18.73
C ASN A 407 2.37 -8.60 19.91
N VAL A 408 2.98 -8.47 21.09
CA VAL A 408 2.32 -7.91 22.28
C VAL A 408 1.94 -6.44 22.04
N TYR A 409 2.91 -5.61 21.68
CA TYR A 409 2.69 -4.15 21.59
C TYR A 409 1.78 -3.76 20.43
N SER A 410 1.89 -4.40 19.27
CA SER A 410 1.04 -4.09 18.12
C SER A 410 -0.44 -4.32 18.44
N HIS A 411 -0.78 -5.45 19.07
CA HIS A 411 -2.16 -5.76 19.42
C HIS A 411 -2.64 -4.95 20.64
N LEU A 412 -1.78 -4.67 21.63
CA LEU A 412 -2.13 -3.83 22.77
C LEU A 412 -2.46 -2.39 22.36
N VAL A 413 -1.63 -1.78 21.50
CA VAL A 413 -1.88 -0.44 20.95
C VAL A 413 -3.16 -0.43 20.10
N GLY A 414 -3.38 -1.49 19.31
CA GLY A 414 -4.63 -1.69 18.59
C GLY A 414 -5.85 -1.72 19.51
N ALA A 415 -5.80 -2.50 20.59
CA ALA A 415 -6.90 -2.59 21.56
C ALA A 415 -7.21 -1.23 22.21
N ILE A 416 -6.18 -0.49 22.65
CA ILE A 416 -6.34 0.86 23.20
C ILE A 416 -6.98 1.80 22.17
N THR A 417 -6.57 1.71 20.91
CA THR A 417 -7.14 2.52 19.82
C THR A 417 -8.64 2.25 19.65
N PHE A 418 -9.07 0.98 19.67
CA PHE A 418 -10.48 0.62 19.58
C PHE A 418 -11.29 1.00 20.84
N ILE A 419 -10.67 1.00 22.02
CA ILE A 419 -11.29 1.53 23.25
C ILE A 419 -11.53 3.04 23.10
N VAL A 420 -10.53 3.79 22.63
CA VAL A 420 -10.70 5.23 22.34
C VAL A 420 -11.78 5.43 21.30
N LEU A 421 -11.80 4.62 20.23
CA LEU A 421 -12.84 4.67 19.20
C LEU A 421 -14.24 4.39 19.76
N ALA A 422 -14.36 3.50 20.75
CA ALA A 422 -15.62 3.24 21.44
C ALA A 422 -16.15 4.49 22.15
N PHE A 423 -15.29 5.21 22.86
CA PHE A 423 -15.67 6.45 23.55
C PHE A 423 -15.96 7.60 22.58
N THR A 424 -15.15 7.77 21.53
CA THR A 424 -15.39 8.81 20.53
C THR A 424 -16.65 8.55 19.72
N THR A 425 -16.97 7.29 19.42
CA THR A 425 -18.22 6.90 18.75
C THR A 425 -19.43 7.20 19.64
N SER A 426 -19.35 6.87 20.94
CA SER A 426 -20.39 7.24 21.92
C SER A 426 -20.61 8.75 21.97
N TYR A 427 -19.51 9.51 22.07
CA TYR A 427 -19.57 10.96 22.12
C TYR A 427 -20.16 11.57 20.84
N TYR A 428 -19.72 11.07 19.67
CA TYR A 428 -20.24 11.51 18.38
C TYR A 428 -21.73 11.23 18.23
N LEU A 429 -22.18 10.01 18.56
CA LEU A 429 -23.60 9.65 18.50
C LEU A 429 -24.44 10.43 19.53
N ALA A 430 -23.92 10.71 20.72
CA ALA A 430 -24.62 11.49 21.74
C ALA A 430 -24.72 12.99 21.40
N GLN A 431 -23.72 13.57 20.73
CA GLN A 431 -23.79 14.96 20.28
C GLN A 431 -24.80 15.14 19.15
N HIS A 432 -24.90 14.16 18.26
CA HIS A 432 -25.79 14.25 17.10
C HIS A 432 -27.14 13.59 17.35
N SER A 433 -27.43 13.04 18.53
CA SER A 433 -28.73 12.40 18.82
C SER A 433 -29.90 13.39 18.86
N GLU A 434 -29.65 14.66 19.20
CA GLU A 434 -30.68 15.71 19.15
C GLU A 434 -30.98 16.15 17.71
N GLU A 435 -30.00 16.17 16.81
CA GLU A 435 -30.19 16.49 15.38
C GLU A 435 -30.66 15.31 14.53
N LEU A 436 -30.20 14.08 14.84
CA LEU A 436 -30.61 12.86 14.13
C LEU A 436 -31.95 12.29 14.64
N GLY A 437 -32.45 12.69 15.82
CA GLY A 437 -33.78 12.29 16.31
C GLY A 437 -34.08 10.77 16.23
N GLU A 438 -35.27 10.41 15.73
CA GLU A 438 -35.76 9.02 15.53
C GLU A 438 -34.99 8.20 14.46
N LEU A 439 -33.99 8.77 13.78
CA LEU A 439 -33.22 8.07 12.74
C LEU A 439 -32.19 7.07 13.31
N VAL A 440 -31.66 7.31 14.52
CA VAL A 440 -30.73 6.36 15.19
C VAL A 440 -31.51 5.47 16.13
N LYS A 441 -31.69 4.21 15.74
CA LYS A 441 -32.38 3.20 16.54
C LYS A 441 -31.43 2.58 17.55
N THR A 442 -31.97 2.02 18.63
CA THR A 442 -31.19 1.21 19.60
C THR A 442 -30.45 0.06 18.91
N SER A 443 -30.98 -0.46 17.80
CA SER A 443 -30.31 -1.47 16.98
C SER A 443 -29.00 -0.97 16.36
N ASP A 444 -28.90 0.31 15.99
CA ASP A 444 -27.69 0.89 15.39
C ASP A 444 -26.54 0.92 16.41
N TRP A 445 -26.86 1.24 17.67
CA TRP A 445 -25.92 1.12 18.79
C TRP A 445 -25.45 -0.31 18.97
N VAL A 446 -26.38 -1.28 18.99
CA VAL A 446 -26.05 -2.69 19.18
C VAL A 446 -25.12 -3.20 18.07
N VAL A 447 -25.41 -2.93 16.80
CA VAL A 447 -24.58 -3.44 15.69
C VAL A 447 -23.19 -2.80 15.63
N ILE A 448 -23.07 -1.50 15.93
CA ILE A 448 -21.78 -0.79 15.97
C ILE A 448 -20.93 -1.29 17.14
N TYR A 449 -21.49 -1.39 18.34
CA TYR A 449 -20.76 -1.85 19.52
C TYR A 449 -20.44 -3.34 19.50
N THR A 450 -21.18 -4.14 18.72
CA THR A 450 -20.83 -5.55 18.51
C THR A 450 -19.52 -5.68 17.71
N PHE A 451 -19.32 -4.85 16.69
CA PHE A 451 -18.04 -4.80 15.96
C PHE A 451 -16.90 -4.30 16.85
N ILE A 452 -17.09 -3.16 17.52
CA ILE A 452 -16.07 -2.55 18.38
C ILE A 452 -15.68 -3.51 19.51
N GLY A 453 -16.67 -4.13 20.17
CA GLY A 453 -16.44 -5.13 21.20
C GLY A 453 -15.70 -6.37 20.68
N GLY A 454 -16.07 -6.86 19.49
CA GLY A 454 -15.37 -7.97 18.84
C GLY A 454 -13.90 -7.64 18.51
N ALA A 455 -13.61 -6.43 18.04
CA ALA A 455 -12.26 -5.96 17.76
C ALA A 455 -11.41 -5.81 19.04
N ILE A 456 -11.96 -5.19 20.09
CA ILE A 456 -11.29 -5.08 21.40
C ILE A 456 -10.99 -6.46 21.96
N ALA A 457 -11.97 -7.37 21.96
CA ALA A 457 -11.80 -8.74 22.46
C ALA A 457 -10.72 -9.48 21.68
N CYS A 458 -10.71 -9.40 20.35
CA CYS A 458 -9.70 -10.02 19.50
C CYS A 458 -8.29 -9.54 19.85
N LEU A 459 -8.09 -8.23 19.88
CA LEU A 459 -6.78 -7.62 20.07
C LEU A 459 -6.26 -7.84 21.49
N LEU A 460 -7.12 -7.79 22.51
CA LEU A 460 -6.75 -8.09 23.89
C LEU A 460 -6.42 -9.58 24.07
N CYS A 461 -7.27 -10.49 23.58
CA CYS A 461 -7.00 -11.93 23.68
C CYS A 461 -5.67 -12.30 23.01
N SER A 462 -5.37 -11.68 21.87
CA SER A 462 -4.12 -11.89 21.16
C SER A 462 -2.90 -11.31 21.89
N SER A 463 -3.00 -10.06 22.37
CA SER A 463 -1.95 -9.44 23.17
C SER A 463 -1.65 -10.24 24.44
N LEU A 464 -2.68 -10.75 25.12
CA LEU A 464 -2.54 -11.55 26.35
C LEU A 464 -1.96 -12.93 26.05
N PHE A 465 -2.31 -13.54 24.92
CA PHE A 465 -1.64 -14.76 24.47
C PHE A 465 -0.15 -14.54 24.25
N HIS A 466 0.23 -13.54 23.45
CA HIS A 466 1.65 -13.26 23.20
C HIS A 466 2.38 -12.77 24.46
N LEU A 467 1.70 -12.29 25.49
CA LEU A 467 2.30 -11.94 26.77
C LEU A 467 2.52 -13.17 27.65
N PHE A 468 1.55 -14.10 27.69
CA PHE A 468 1.54 -15.25 28.60
C PHE A 468 1.95 -16.58 27.97
N CYS A 469 2.30 -16.61 26.68
CA CYS A 469 2.69 -17.83 25.97
C CYS A 469 3.93 -18.52 26.56
N SER A 470 4.78 -17.78 27.30
CA SER A 470 5.95 -18.31 28.01
C SER A 470 5.67 -18.67 29.47
N HIS A 471 4.42 -18.71 29.92
CA HIS A 471 4.11 -19.08 31.30
C HIS A 471 4.35 -20.58 31.54
N SER A 472 3.43 -21.41 31.06
CA SER A 472 3.47 -22.87 31.14
C SER A 472 2.71 -23.44 29.95
N GLU A 473 2.87 -24.73 29.68
CA GLU A 473 2.20 -25.38 28.56
C GLU A 473 0.67 -25.18 28.62
N ASP A 474 0.05 -25.40 29.78
CA ASP A 474 -1.41 -25.29 29.93
C ASP A 474 -1.92 -23.85 29.82
N VAL A 475 -1.21 -22.87 30.40
CA VAL A 475 -1.56 -21.45 30.30
C VAL A 475 -1.42 -20.97 28.85
N SER A 476 -0.33 -21.35 28.18
CA SER A 476 -0.14 -21.07 26.76
C SER A 476 -1.28 -21.68 25.93
N LYS A 477 -1.70 -22.91 26.26
CA LYS A 477 -2.82 -23.56 25.59
C LYS A 477 -4.14 -22.81 25.76
N ILE A 478 -4.45 -22.34 26.98
CA ILE A 478 -5.67 -21.59 27.28
C ILE A 478 -5.70 -20.26 26.52
N TRP A 479 -4.63 -19.46 26.63
CA TRP A 479 -4.59 -18.16 25.95
C TRP A 479 -4.56 -18.28 24.43
N ASN A 480 -3.97 -19.34 23.89
CA ASN A 480 -4.03 -19.64 22.46
C ASN A 480 -5.48 -19.92 21.98
N ARG A 481 -6.32 -20.56 22.83
CA ARG A 481 -7.76 -20.73 22.53
C ARG A 481 -8.48 -19.38 22.56
N CYS A 482 -8.17 -18.53 23.54
CA CYS A 482 -8.74 -17.18 23.61
C CYS A 482 -8.35 -16.33 22.39
N ASP A 483 -7.11 -16.42 21.92
CA ASP A 483 -6.62 -15.71 20.73
C ASP A 483 -7.40 -16.12 19.47
N TYR A 484 -7.54 -17.43 19.22
CA TYR A 484 -8.36 -17.92 18.11
C TYR A 484 -9.83 -17.53 18.23
N PHE A 485 -10.39 -17.59 19.44
CA PHE A 485 -11.76 -17.16 19.67
C PHE A 485 -11.93 -15.67 19.39
N GLY A 486 -10.95 -14.86 19.76
CA GLY A 486 -10.87 -13.44 19.45
C GLY A 486 -11.01 -13.16 17.95
N ILE A 487 -10.28 -13.89 17.10
CA ILE A 487 -10.38 -13.77 15.63
C ILE A 487 -11.81 -14.04 15.15
N ILE A 488 -12.47 -15.07 15.70
CA ILE A 488 -13.85 -15.41 15.36
C ILE A 488 -14.80 -14.29 15.76
N LEU A 489 -14.67 -13.75 16.97
CA LEU A 489 -15.47 -12.63 17.45
C LEU A 489 -15.30 -11.38 16.59
N LEU A 490 -14.08 -11.06 16.15
CA LEU A 490 -13.84 -9.95 15.23
C LEU A 490 -14.50 -10.18 13.87
N ILE A 491 -14.38 -11.38 13.30
CA ILE A 491 -14.99 -11.68 11.99
C ILE A 491 -16.52 -11.58 12.09
N ILE A 492 -17.15 -12.24 13.06
CA ILE A 492 -18.61 -12.16 13.29
C ILE A 492 -19.03 -10.71 13.58
N GLY A 493 -18.30 -10.03 14.46
CA GLY A 493 -18.58 -8.65 14.85
C GLY A 493 -18.52 -7.68 13.68
N SER A 494 -17.58 -7.86 12.75
CA SER A 494 -17.47 -7.05 11.53
C SER A 494 -18.59 -7.30 10.52
N TYR A 495 -19.17 -8.50 10.56
CA TYR A 495 -20.20 -8.96 9.64
C TYR A 495 -21.59 -8.39 9.95
N ILE A 496 -21.88 -8.25 11.24
CA ILE A 496 -23.17 -7.82 11.75
C ILE A 496 -23.57 -6.43 11.24
N PRO A 497 -22.77 -5.35 11.41
CA PRO A 497 -23.14 -4.03 10.90
C PRO A 497 -23.18 -4.00 9.37
N ALA A 498 -22.23 -4.65 8.68
CA ALA A 498 -22.20 -4.69 7.22
C ALA A 498 -23.49 -5.31 6.64
N THR A 499 -23.93 -6.44 7.18
CA THR A 499 -25.15 -7.13 6.75
C THR A 499 -26.40 -6.35 7.16
N TYR A 500 -26.41 -5.78 8.37
CA TYR A 500 -27.52 -5.00 8.89
C TYR A 500 -27.85 -3.80 7.99
N TYR A 501 -26.84 -3.04 7.57
CA TYR A 501 -27.04 -1.87 6.71
C TYR A 501 -27.23 -2.23 5.22
N CYS A 502 -26.55 -3.25 4.68
CA CYS A 502 -26.73 -3.64 3.27
C CYS A 502 -28.11 -4.23 2.96
N PHE A 503 -28.72 -4.92 3.94
CA PHE A 503 -30.03 -5.54 3.83
C PHE A 503 -31.05 -4.87 4.77
N PHE A 504 -30.89 -3.56 5.01
CA PHE A 504 -31.76 -2.80 5.91
C PHE A 504 -33.25 -2.96 5.53
N CYS A 505 -33.56 -2.92 4.24
CA CYS A 505 -34.92 -3.04 3.70
C CYS A 505 -35.39 -4.48 3.47
N ASP A 506 -34.51 -5.48 3.66
CA ASP A 506 -34.78 -6.88 3.34
C ASP A 506 -34.47 -7.79 4.55
N GLU A 507 -35.45 -7.88 5.44
CA GLU A 507 -35.35 -8.59 6.72
C GLU A 507 -35.04 -10.09 6.54
N PHE A 508 -35.55 -10.71 5.47
CA PHE A 508 -35.34 -12.13 5.21
C PHE A 508 -33.87 -12.41 4.92
N TRP A 509 -33.28 -11.71 3.93
CA TRP A 509 -31.88 -11.93 3.56
C TRP A 509 -30.91 -11.47 4.64
N LYS A 510 -31.25 -10.40 5.37
CA LYS A 510 -30.52 -10.01 6.58
C LYS A 510 -30.46 -11.16 7.59
N GLY A 511 -31.59 -11.78 7.91
CA GLY A 511 -31.67 -12.91 8.84
C GLY A 511 -30.88 -14.13 8.36
N VAL A 512 -30.98 -14.48 7.07
CA VAL A 512 -30.24 -15.60 6.47
C VAL A 512 -28.73 -15.41 6.61
N TYR A 513 -28.20 -14.23 6.26
CA TYR A 513 -26.76 -13.99 6.30
C TYR A 513 -26.21 -13.87 7.72
N LEU A 514 -26.97 -13.28 8.64
CA LEU A 514 -26.62 -13.26 10.07
C LEU A 514 -26.64 -14.67 10.68
N GLY A 515 -27.61 -15.50 10.32
CA GLY A 515 -27.68 -16.91 10.73
C GLY A 515 -26.50 -17.73 10.17
N MET A 516 -26.18 -17.52 8.89
CA MET A 516 -25.04 -18.18 8.23
C MET A 516 -23.72 -17.89 8.96
N ILE A 517 -23.39 -16.62 9.21
CA ILE A 517 -22.14 -16.27 9.88
C ILE A 517 -22.10 -16.77 11.33
N GLY A 518 -23.25 -16.80 12.02
CA GLY A 518 -23.38 -17.39 13.35
C GLY A 518 -23.06 -18.89 13.36
N ILE A 519 -23.62 -19.66 12.41
CA ILE A 519 -23.37 -21.10 12.29
C ILE A 519 -21.91 -21.39 11.92
N LEU A 520 -21.36 -20.68 10.93
CA LEU A 520 -19.96 -20.84 10.51
C LEU A 520 -18.98 -20.45 11.64
N GLY A 521 -19.30 -19.38 12.38
CA GLY A 521 -18.54 -18.95 13.55
C GLY A 521 -18.57 -19.97 14.69
N ALA A 522 -19.73 -20.55 14.99
CA ALA A 522 -19.87 -21.61 15.98
C ALA A 522 -19.08 -22.87 15.58
N GLY A 523 -19.20 -23.30 14.32
CA GLY A 523 -18.42 -24.44 13.79
C GLY A 523 -16.92 -24.20 13.86
N THR A 524 -16.46 -23.00 13.50
CA THR A 524 -15.04 -22.61 13.60
C THR A 524 -14.57 -22.62 15.05
N THR A 525 -15.39 -22.16 15.99
CA THR A 525 -15.09 -22.18 17.43
C THR A 525 -14.89 -23.60 17.92
N VAL A 526 -15.79 -24.53 17.58
CA VAL A 526 -15.65 -25.95 17.95
C VAL A 526 -14.33 -26.51 17.44
N VAL A 527 -13.98 -26.26 16.16
CA VAL A 527 -12.72 -26.76 15.58
C VAL A 527 -11.49 -26.17 16.29
N CYS A 528 -11.50 -24.88 16.61
CA CYS A 528 -10.40 -24.20 17.29
C CYS A 528 -10.18 -24.68 18.74
N PHE A 529 -11.23 -25.19 19.40
CA PHE A 529 -11.17 -25.70 20.77
C PHE A 529 -10.72 -27.17 20.85
N VAL A 530 -10.76 -27.91 19.74
CA VAL A 530 -10.27 -29.29 19.67
C VAL A 530 -8.74 -29.33 19.63
N ASP A 531 -8.13 -30.05 20.58
CA ASP A 531 -6.67 -30.07 20.75
C ASP A 531 -5.88 -30.58 19.55
N LYS A 532 -6.47 -31.46 18.74
CA LYS A 532 -5.84 -31.99 17.52
C LYS A 532 -5.50 -30.91 16.49
N PHE A 533 -6.41 -29.95 16.26
CA PHE A 533 -6.27 -28.89 15.25
C PHE A 533 -5.31 -27.77 15.67
N ARG A 534 -4.79 -27.84 16.90
CA ARG A 534 -3.87 -26.85 17.46
C ARG A 534 -2.41 -27.18 17.18
N THR A 535 -2.10 -28.44 16.87
CA THR A 535 -0.74 -28.86 16.55
C THR A 535 -0.20 -28.13 15.30
N PRO A 536 1.11 -27.88 15.19
CA PRO A 536 1.71 -27.21 14.03
C PRO A 536 1.34 -27.83 12.68
N ALA A 537 1.09 -29.15 12.65
CA ALA A 537 0.65 -29.89 11.47
C ALA A 537 -0.65 -29.35 10.84
N TYR A 538 -1.57 -28.81 11.65
CA TYR A 538 -2.87 -28.29 11.20
C TYR A 538 -2.89 -26.76 11.04
N ARG A 539 -1.73 -26.09 11.09
CA ARG A 539 -1.62 -24.63 10.91
C ARG A 539 -2.31 -24.18 9.61
N LYS A 540 -2.07 -24.89 8.50
CA LYS A 540 -2.70 -24.59 7.19
C LYS A 540 -4.21 -24.74 7.23
N VAL A 541 -4.74 -25.78 7.90
CA VAL A 541 -6.17 -26.03 8.02
C VAL A 541 -6.85 -24.91 8.80
N ARG A 542 -6.28 -24.55 9.97
CA ARG A 542 -6.80 -23.46 10.80
C ARG A 542 -6.80 -22.12 10.08
N THR A 543 -5.69 -21.76 9.43
CA THR A 543 -5.62 -20.54 8.61
C THR A 543 -6.64 -20.56 7.48
N SER A 544 -6.84 -21.70 6.82
CA SER A 544 -7.83 -21.82 5.73
C SER A 544 -9.26 -21.63 6.25
N ILE A 545 -9.61 -22.16 7.43
CA ILE A 545 -10.94 -21.99 8.02
C ILE A 545 -11.23 -20.51 8.31
N PHE A 546 -10.27 -19.77 8.89
CA PHE A 546 -10.44 -18.32 9.11
C PHE A 546 -10.57 -17.54 7.79
N ILE A 547 -9.78 -17.91 6.76
CA ILE A 547 -9.89 -17.33 5.43
C ILE A 547 -11.28 -17.59 4.83
N PHE A 548 -11.80 -18.83 4.89
CA PHE A 548 -13.13 -19.14 4.38
C PHE A 548 -14.24 -18.46 5.17
N LEU A 549 -14.11 -18.35 6.49
CA LEU A 549 -15.05 -17.61 7.34
C LEU A 549 -15.10 -16.13 6.92
N GLY A 550 -13.95 -15.49 6.68
CA GLY A 550 -13.89 -14.12 6.16
C GLY A 550 -14.41 -13.99 4.71
N LEU A 551 -13.99 -14.89 3.81
CA LEU A 551 -14.38 -14.88 2.39
C LEU A 551 -15.86 -15.19 2.17
N SER A 552 -16.54 -15.83 3.14
CA SER A 552 -17.99 -16.01 3.07
C SER A 552 -18.73 -14.66 2.95
N GLY A 553 -18.06 -13.53 3.24
CA GLY A 553 -18.61 -12.16 3.16
C GLY A 553 -18.84 -11.71 1.74
N LEU A 554 -18.19 -12.34 0.78
CA LEU A 554 -18.42 -12.09 -0.64
C LEU A 554 -19.84 -12.50 -1.06
N ILE A 555 -20.47 -13.45 -0.38
CA ILE A 555 -21.84 -13.92 -0.71
C ILE A 555 -22.88 -12.80 -0.51
N PRO A 556 -23.04 -12.18 0.67
CA PRO A 556 -23.97 -11.05 0.84
C PRO A 556 -23.61 -9.83 -0.01
N ILE A 557 -22.30 -9.55 -0.19
CA ILE A 557 -21.84 -8.42 -1.03
C ILE A 557 -22.25 -8.63 -2.49
N THR A 558 -21.99 -9.81 -3.05
CA THR A 558 -22.35 -10.12 -4.44
C THR A 558 -23.86 -10.15 -4.64
N HIS A 559 -24.63 -10.66 -3.67
CA HIS A 559 -26.09 -10.58 -3.72
C HIS A 559 -26.57 -9.13 -3.82
N SER A 560 -26.10 -8.25 -2.93
CA SER A 560 -26.47 -6.83 -2.97
C SER A 560 -26.11 -6.20 -4.33
N LEU A 561 -24.90 -6.46 -4.84
CA LEU A 561 -24.43 -5.92 -6.11
C LEU A 561 -25.27 -6.40 -7.32
N VAL A 562 -25.63 -7.69 -7.37
CA VAL A 562 -26.43 -8.23 -8.50
C VAL A 562 -27.84 -7.62 -8.54
N ARG A 563 -28.46 -7.42 -7.37
CA ARG A 563 -29.77 -6.76 -7.27
C ARG A 563 -29.72 -5.34 -7.82
N ASP A 564 -28.71 -4.59 -7.42
CA ASP A 564 -28.62 -3.16 -7.72
C ASP A 564 -28.17 -2.92 -9.18
N VAL A 565 -27.33 -3.81 -9.75
CA VAL A 565 -26.91 -3.78 -11.16
C VAL A 565 -28.06 -4.08 -12.12
N GLY A 566 -28.91 -5.06 -11.81
CA GLY A 566 -30.07 -5.41 -12.66
C GLY A 566 -31.07 -4.24 -12.77
N ALA A 567 -31.38 -3.61 -11.64
CA ALA A 567 -32.26 -2.42 -11.60
C ALA A 567 -31.64 -1.21 -12.31
N PHE A 568 -30.32 -1.01 -12.17
CA PHE A 568 -29.57 0.04 -12.84
C PHE A 568 -29.60 -0.10 -14.37
N ILE A 569 -29.34 -1.29 -14.91
CA ILE A 569 -29.35 -1.55 -16.35
C ILE A 569 -30.73 -1.20 -16.94
N TYR A 570 -31.81 -1.67 -16.30
CA TYR A 570 -33.19 -1.39 -16.69
C TYR A 570 -33.50 0.11 -16.75
N ALA A 571 -33.23 0.83 -15.66
CA ALA A 571 -33.59 2.23 -15.49
C ALA A 571 -32.89 3.14 -16.52
N TYR A 572 -31.63 2.83 -16.86
CA TYR A 572 -30.81 3.69 -17.72
C TYR A 572 -30.79 3.29 -19.20
N ARG A 573 -31.52 2.23 -19.59
CA ARG A 573 -31.62 1.75 -20.98
C ARG A 573 -30.25 1.44 -21.59
N ILE A 574 -29.39 0.77 -20.83
CA ILE A 574 -28.05 0.34 -21.28
C ILE A 574 -28.15 -1.13 -21.73
N PRO A 575 -27.58 -1.54 -22.88
CA PRO A 575 -26.67 -0.81 -23.76
C PRO A 575 -27.33 0.00 -24.89
N GLU A 576 -28.65 -0.08 -25.10
CA GLU A 576 -29.32 0.56 -26.24
C GLU A 576 -29.18 2.10 -26.28
N ARG A 577 -28.96 2.73 -25.12
CA ARG A 577 -28.64 4.15 -24.99
C ARG A 577 -27.23 4.48 -25.48
N TRP A 578 -26.26 3.57 -25.33
CA TRP A 578 -24.87 3.79 -25.76
C TRP A 578 -24.65 3.44 -27.23
N PHE A 579 -25.44 2.50 -27.75
CA PHE A 579 -25.38 2.10 -29.15
C PHE A 579 -26.78 2.04 -29.76
N PRO A 580 -27.40 3.19 -30.05
CA PRO A 580 -28.71 3.25 -30.67
C PRO A 580 -28.75 2.45 -31.98
N GLY A 581 -29.77 1.62 -32.19
CA GLY A 581 -29.95 0.81 -33.39
C GLY A 581 -29.20 -0.53 -33.41
N LYS A 582 -28.27 -0.79 -32.47
CA LYS A 582 -27.50 -2.05 -32.43
C LYS A 582 -28.10 -3.14 -31.57
N PHE A 583 -28.99 -2.78 -30.64
CA PHE A 583 -29.56 -3.68 -29.63
C PHE A 583 -31.09 -3.81 -29.74
N ASP A 584 -31.65 -3.45 -30.89
CA ASP A 584 -33.11 -3.32 -31.08
C ASP A 584 -33.85 -4.65 -30.96
N TYR A 585 -33.19 -5.77 -31.28
CA TYR A 585 -33.79 -7.11 -31.24
C TYR A 585 -33.33 -7.94 -30.02
N LEU A 586 -32.07 -7.81 -29.61
CA LEU A 586 -31.45 -8.61 -28.55
C LEU A 586 -30.56 -7.75 -27.65
N PHE A 587 -30.54 -8.10 -26.35
CA PHE A 587 -29.71 -7.49 -25.31
C PHE A 587 -29.98 -6.01 -25.02
N HIS A 588 -31.16 -5.48 -25.34
CA HIS A 588 -31.57 -4.19 -24.77
C HIS A 588 -31.91 -4.33 -23.28
N SER A 589 -31.83 -3.24 -22.53
CA SER A 589 -31.85 -3.23 -21.07
C SER A 589 -33.05 -3.93 -20.46
N HIS A 590 -34.20 -3.82 -21.12
CA HIS A 590 -35.45 -4.45 -20.69
C HIS A 590 -35.34 -5.98 -20.75
N GLN A 591 -34.71 -6.56 -21.78
CA GLN A 591 -34.45 -7.99 -21.85
C GLN A 591 -33.41 -8.44 -20.83
N ILE A 592 -32.34 -7.67 -20.67
CA ILE A 592 -31.31 -7.95 -19.66
C ILE A 592 -31.93 -7.95 -18.24
N PHE A 593 -32.80 -7.00 -17.96
CA PHE A 593 -33.56 -6.92 -16.71
C PHE A 593 -34.44 -8.15 -16.48
N HIS A 594 -35.18 -8.62 -17.50
CA HIS A 594 -35.95 -9.87 -17.39
C HIS A 594 -35.07 -11.07 -17.09
N VAL A 595 -33.86 -11.15 -17.65
CA VAL A 595 -32.90 -12.22 -17.33
C VAL A 595 -32.44 -12.14 -15.87
N PHE A 596 -32.16 -10.94 -15.35
CA PHE A 596 -31.83 -10.75 -13.92
C PHE A 596 -32.99 -11.09 -13.00
N VAL A 597 -34.22 -10.66 -13.33
CA VAL A 597 -35.44 -10.96 -12.58
C VAL A 597 -35.73 -12.47 -12.60
N LEU A 598 -35.60 -13.13 -13.75
CA LEU A 598 -35.77 -14.58 -13.87
C LEU A 598 -34.70 -15.33 -13.09
N THR A 599 -33.45 -14.88 -13.14
CA THR A 599 -32.34 -15.49 -12.37
C THR A 599 -32.58 -15.35 -10.87
N ALA A 600 -32.96 -14.15 -10.41
CA ALA A 600 -33.33 -13.90 -9.02
C ALA A 600 -34.54 -14.75 -8.59
N ALA A 601 -35.57 -14.88 -9.44
CA ALA A 601 -36.74 -15.72 -9.20
C ALA A 601 -36.39 -17.22 -9.16
N ILE A 602 -35.48 -17.70 -10.01
CA ILE A 602 -34.99 -19.09 -9.98
C ILE A 602 -34.18 -19.34 -8.70
N PHE A 603 -33.28 -18.43 -8.30
CA PHE A 603 -32.56 -18.55 -7.03
C PHE A 603 -33.49 -18.51 -5.82
N HIS A 604 -34.51 -17.65 -5.86
CA HIS A 604 -35.56 -17.59 -4.84
C HIS A 604 -36.37 -18.89 -4.81
N TYR A 605 -36.81 -19.41 -5.96
CA TYR A 605 -37.54 -20.68 -6.07
C TYR A 605 -36.70 -21.88 -5.61
N VAL A 606 -35.43 -21.96 -6.00
CA VAL A 606 -34.50 -23.00 -5.51
C VAL A 606 -34.28 -22.87 -4.01
N GLY A 607 -34.21 -21.64 -3.49
CA GLY A 607 -34.16 -21.36 -2.05
C GLY A 607 -35.41 -21.84 -1.32
N VAL A 608 -36.60 -21.54 -1.85
CA VAL A 608 -37.90 -21.97 -1.33
C VAL A 608 -38.06 -23.49 -1.42
N ILE A 609 -37.66 -24.12 -2.52
CA ILE A 609 -37.67 -25.58 -2.69
C ILE A 609 -36.69 -26.24 -1.73
N LYS A 610 -35.47 -25.71 -1.56
CA LYS A 610 -34.52 -26.21 -0.55
C LYS A 610 -35.02 -25.99 0.88
N ALA A 611 -35.68 -24.88 1.17
CA ALA A 611 -36.32 -24.64 2.45
C ALA A 611 -37.52 -25.57 2.69
N PHE A 612 -38.30 -25.88 1.64
CA PHE A 612 -39.38 -26.87 1.66
C PHE A 612 -38.85 -28.30 1.83
N TYR A 613 -37.77 -28.67 1.15
CA TYR A 613 -37.08 -29.95 1.36
C TYR A 613 -36.45 -30.03 2.75
N PHE A 614 -35.82 -28.97 3.24
CA PHE A 614 -35.28 -28.90 4.60
C PHE A 614 -36.42 -29.00 5.63
N HIS A 615 -37.53 -28.30 5.43
CA HIS A 615 -38.69 -28.39 6.32
C HIS A 615 -39.33 -29.78 6.29
N ASN A 616 -39.47 -30.42 5.13
CA ASN A 616 -40.15 -31.73 5.03
C ASN A 616 -39.21 -32.95 5.25
N PHE A 617 -37.91 -32.84 4.98
CA PHE A 617 -36.93 -33.94 5.18
C PHE A 617 -36.09 -33.78 6.45
N SER A 618 -35.89 -32.57 6.98
CA SER A 618 -35.23 -32.39 8.30
C SER A 618 -36.20 -32.45 9.47
N LEU A 619 -37.53 -32.42 9.25
CA LEU A 619 -38.54 -32.79 10.27
C LEU A 619 -39.10 -34.22 10.08
N GLY A 620 -38.72 -34.92 9.00
CA GLY A 620 -39.14 -36.31 8.73
C GLY A 620 -38.21 -37.40 9.30
N GLY A 621 -37.18 -37.03 10.06
CA GLY A 621 -36.10 -37.94 10.49
C GLY A 621 -35.89 -38.05 12.00
N CYS A 622 -36.92 -37.78 12.81
CA CYS A 622 -36.86 -38.07 14.25
C CYS A 622 -38.19 -38.68 14.74
N LEU A 623 -38.52 -39.84 14.20
CA LEU A 623 -39.40 -40.81 14.85
C LEU A 623 -38.89 -42.21 14.50
N LEU A 624 -38.42 -42.89 15.56
CA LEU A 624 -38.06 -44.31 15.68
C LEU A 624 -36.59 -44.71 15.47
N VAL A 625 -36.01 -45.09 16.63
CA VAL A 625 -34.79 -45.85 16.97
C VAL A 625 -33.48 -45.08 17.00
#